data_AF-A0A2D3W541-F1
#
_entry.id   AF-A0A2D3W541-F1
#
_cell.length_a   1.000
_cell.length_b   1.000
_cell.length_c   1.000
_cell.angle_alpha   90.00
_cell.angle_beta   90.00
_cell.angle_gamma   90.00
#
_symmetry.space_group_name_H-M   'P 1'
#
loop_
_entity.id
_entity.type
_entity.pdbx_description
1 polymer ?
#
loop_
_entity_poly.entity_id
_entity_poly.type
_entity_poly.pdbx_seq_one_letter_code
_entity_poly.pdbx_strand_id
1 'polypeptide(L)' 'PSFLLRNILVKVDRLIGRDAQHLKLILQEGSNALEAIFFNYDLRVKQGDRVDILFTVSRNDYRGLVTPQLLIKQIIRKY' A
#
# COMPACT_ATOMS: atom_id res chain seq x y z
N PRO A 1 -11.98 9.58 -5.85
CA PRO A 1 -10.97 9.84 -6.91
C PRO A 1 -9.88 8.76 -6.84
N SER A 2 -9.31 8.39 -7.99
CA SER A 2 -8.17 7.47 -8.08
C SER A 2 -6.91 8.23 -8.48
N PHE A 3 -5.77 7.78 -7.96
CA PHE A 3 -4.47 8.42 -8.15
C PHE A 3 -3.42 7.40 -8.54
N LEU A 4 -2.39 7.85 -9.25
CA LEU A 4 -1.25 7.05 -9.66
C LEU A 4 -0.01 7.51 -8.90
N LEU A 5 0.66 6.57 -8.23
CA LEU A 5 1.99 6.79 -7.66
C LEU A 5 2.98 5.89 -8.38
N ARG A 6 4.09 6.44 -8.86
CA ARG A 6 5.06 5.71 -9.68
C ARG A 6 6.38 5.50 -8.95
N ASN A 7 7.04 4.40 -9.27
CA ASN A 7 8.38 4.02 -8.83
C ASN A 7 8.56 4.06 -7.29
N ILE A 8 7.49 3.81 -6.54
CA ILE A 8 7.49 3.92 -5.08
C ILE A 8 8.17 2.70 -4.46
N LEU A 9 9.00 2.90 -3.44
CA LEU A 9 9.68 1.82 -2.75
C LEU A 9 8.73 1.12 -1.76
N VAL A 10 8.68 -0.21 -1.82
CA VAL A 10 8.08 -1.03 -0.76
C VAL A 10 9.09 -1.16 0.37
N LYS A 11 8.87 -0.40 1.46
CA LYS A 11 9.74 -0.42 2.64
C LYS A 11 9.45 -1.60 3.54
N VAL A 12 8.17 -1.94 3.70
CA VAL A 12 7.69 -3.05 4.53
C VAL A 12 6.55 -3.73 3.82
N ASP A 13 6.57 -5.06 3.78
CA ASP A 13 5.42 -5.88 3.40
C ASP A 13 4.99 -6.78 4.57
N ARG A 14 3.67 -6.84 4.82
CA ARG A 14 3.09 -7.69 5.86
C ARG A 14 1.76 -8.25 5.39
N LEU A 15 1.59 -9.57 5.53
CA LEU A 15 0.29 -10.21 5.32
C LEU A 15 -0.63 -9.93 6.52
N ILE A 16 -1.87 -9.55 6.25
CA ILE A 16 -2.91 -9.30 7.25
C ILE A 16 -4.23 -9.97 6.85
N GLY A 17 -5.19 -9.95 7.76
CA GLY A 17 -6.45 -10.66 7.62
C GLY A 17 -6.37 -12.07 8.18
N ARG A 18 -7.53 -12.65 8.52
CA ARG A 18 -7.63 -13.98 9.14
C ARG A 18 -6.89 -15.05 8.34
N ASP A 19 -7.03 -14.99 7.01
CA ASP A 19 -6.47 -15.97 6.07
C ASP A 19 -5.24 -15.44 5.32
N ALA A 20 -4.59 -14.37 5.82
CA ALA A 20 -3.42 -13.75 5.19
C ALA A 20 -3.64 -13.29 3.73
N GLN A 21 -4.90 -12.98 3.38
CA GLN A 21 -5.36 -12.63 2.04
C GLN A 21 -5.18 -11.15 1.66
N HIS A 22 -4.60 -10.33 2.54
CA HIS A 22 -4.40 -8.90 2.30
C HIS A 22 -2.96 -8.51 2.56
N LEU A 23 -2.48 -7.52 1.82
CA LEU A 23 -1.13 -7.00 1.97
C LEU A 23 -1.18 -5.61 2.59
N LYS A 24 -0.57 -5.46 3.77
CA LYS A 24 -0.27 -4.16 4.37
C LYS A 24 1.14 -3.76 3.96
N LEU A 25 1.27 -2.56 3.41
CA LEU A 25 2.52 -2.01 2.92
C LEU A 25 2.84 -0.69 3.62
N ILE A 26 4.14 -0.47 3.84
CA ILE A 26 4.67 0.87 4.04
C ILE A 26 5.44 1.24 2.78
N LEU A 27 4.97 2.28 2.10
CA LEU A 27 5.55 2.80 0.87
C LEU A 27 6.42 4.01 1.19
N GLN A 28 7.59 4.13 0.59
CA GLN A 28 8.56 5.18 0.90
C GLN A 28 8.99 5.99 -0.33
N GLU A 29 8.88 7.32 -0.21
CA GLU A 29 9.44 8.30 -1.16
C GLU A 29 10.27 9.31 -0.36
N GLY A 30 11.59 9.29 -0.51
CA GLY A 30 12.49 10.09 0.33
C GLY A 30 12.27 9.83 1.83
N SER A 31 11.98 10.88 2.59
CA SER A 31 11.65 10.81 4.03
C SER A 31 10.18 10.50 4.32
N ASN A 32 9.29 10.54 3.32
CA ASN A 32 7.87 10.30 3.50
C ASN A 32 7.56 8.81 3.52
N ALA A 33 6.71 8.39 4.46
CA ALA A 33 6.19 7.03 4.54
C ALA A 33 4.66 7.06 4.48
N LEU A 34 4.09 6.24 3.60
CA LEU A 34 2.66 6.13 3.38
C LEU A 34 2.21 4.71 3.70
N GLU A 35 1.18 4.59 4.53
CA GLU A 35 0.55 3.29 4.80
C GLU A 35 -0.43 2.95 3.68
N ALA A 36 -0.34 1.74 3.16
CA ALA A 36 -1.22 1.23 2.12
C ALA A 36 -1.75 -0.18 2.43
N ILE A 37 -2.98 -0.46 2.02
CA ILE A 37 -3.59 -1.79 2.07
C ILE A 37 -3.96 -2.22 0.65
N PHE A 38 -3.58 -3.43 0.28
CA PHE A 38 -4.01 -4.10 -0.93
C PHE A 38 -4.88 -5.31 -0.54
N PHE A 39 -6.19 -5.11 -0.56
CA PHE A 39 -7.16 -6.16 -0.27
C PHE A 39 -7.19 -7.17 -1.41
N ASN A 40 -7.24 -8.45 -1.06
CA ASN A 40 -7.29 -9.58 -1.99
C ASN A 40 -6.27 -9.42 -3.13
N TYR A 41 -5.03 -9.10 -2.76
CA TYR A 41 -3.99 -8.79 -3.71
C TYR A 41 -3.82 -9.96 -4.69
N ASP A 42 -3.65 -9.62 -5.96
CA ASP A 42 -3.41 -10.55 -7.06
C ASP A 42 -1.91 -10.65 -7.40
N LEU A 43 -1.14 -9.61 -7.07
CA LEU A 43 0.29 -9.54 -7.28
C LEU A 43 1.03 -9.29 -5.96
N ARG A 44 1.94 -10.21 -5.61
CA ARG A 44 2.77 -10.08 -4.42
C ARG A 44 3.95 -9.15 -4.67
N VAL A 45 4.07 -8.14 -3.82
CA VAL A 45 5.29 -7.32 -3.67
C VAL A 45 5.97 -7.63 -2.34
N LYS A 46 7.26 -7.41 -2.31
CA LYS A 46 8.15 -7.67 -1.18
C LYS A 46 8.94 -6.39 -0.86
N GLN A 47 9.42 -6.29 0.37
CA GLN A 47 10.36 -5.26 0.76
C GLN A 47 11.54 -5.16 -0.22
N GLY A 48 11.87 -3.94 -0.63
CA GLY A 48 12.91 -3.63 -1.61
C GLY A 48 12.39 -3.45 -3.04
N ASP A 49 11.20 -3.98 -3.36
CA ASP A 49 10.60 -3.78 -4.68
C ASP A 49 10.27 -2.30 -4.92
N ARG A 50 10.38 -1.86 -6.17
CA ARG A 50 9.75 -0.61 -6.62
C ARG A 50 8.55 -0.92 -7.47
N VAL A 51 7.49 -0.11 -7.34
CA VAL A 51 6.23 -0.34 -8.05
C VAL A 51 5.52 0.94 -8.48
N ASP A 52 4.66 0.81 -9.49
CA ASP A 52 3.64 1.80 -9.82
C ASP A 52 2.28 1.29 -9.32
N ILE A 53 1.55 2.11 -8.57
CA ILE A 53 0.26 1.73 -7.96
C ILE A 53 -0.86 2.69 -8.34
N LEU A 54 -2.03 2.12 -8.64
CA LEU A 54 -3.30 2.84 -8.70
C LEU A 54 -3.99 2.70 -7.33
N PHE A 55 -4.41 3.81 -6.73
CA PHE A 55 -4.98 3.79 -5.39
C PHE A 55 -6.06 4.86 -5.18
N THR A 56 -6.83 4.70 -4.11
CA THR A 56 -7.71 5.74 -3.55
C THR A 56 -7.25 6.11 -2.15
N VAL A 57 -7.48 7.35 -1.71
CA VAL A 57 -7.21 7.75 -0.32
C VAL A 57 -8.42 7.41 0.54
N SER A 58 -8.18 6.81 1.70
CA SER A 58 -9.18 6.48 2.71
C SER A 58 -8.77 7.06 4.07
N ARG A 59 -9.76 7.27 4.93
CA ARG A 59 -9.55 7.60 6.35
C ARG A 59 -9.36 6.29 7.12
N ASN A 60 -8.25 6.15 7.84
CA ASN A 60 -8.07 5.12 8.85
C ASN A 60 -8.37 5.71 10.23
N ASP A 61 -9.36 5.17 10.92
CA ASP A 61 -9.72 5.54 12.28
C ASP A 61 -9.36 4.38 13.21
N TYR A 62 -8.33 4.58 14.04
CA TYR A 62 -7.87 3.57 14.96
C TYR A 62 -7.59 4.18 16.32
N ARG A 63 -8.38 3.76 17.32
CA ARG A 63 -8.27 4.23 18.71
C ARG A 63 -8.34 5.76 18.84
N GLY A 64 -9.20 6.39 18.05
CA GLY A 64 -9.38 7.84 18.06
C GLY A 64 -8.32 8.64 17.30
N LEU A 65 -7.29 7.98 16.75
CA LEU A 65 -6.34 8.61 15.84
C LEU A 65 -6.81 8.41 14.39
N VAL A 66 -6.93 9.55 13.69
CA VAL A 66 -7.31 9.59 12.29
C VAL A 66 -6.10 9.84 11.42
N THR A 67 -5.82 8.92 10.50
CA THR A 67 -4.69 9.03 9.56
C THR A 67 -5.14 8.75 8.12
N PRO A 68 -4.50 9.34 7.11
CA PRO A 68 -4.72 8.92 5.73
C PRO A 68 -4.11 7.53 5.49
N GLN A 69 -4.82 6.69 4.74
CA GLN A 69 -4.38 5.37 4.30
C GLN A 69 -4.67 5.20 2.81
N LEU A 70 -3.74 4.61 2.08
CA LEU A 70 -3.95 4.31 0.67
C LEU A 70 -4.63 2.94 0.53
N LEU A 71 -5.69 2.88 -0.27
CA LEU A 71 -6.29 1.61 -0.70
C LEU A 71 -5.84 1.33 -2.12
N ILE A 72 -4.93 0.38 -2.27
CA ILE A 72 -4.41 -0.05 -3.57
C ILE A 72 -5.54 -0.78 -4.31
N LYS A 73 -5.75 -0.38 -5.55
CA LYS A 73 -6.67 -1.01 -6.49
C LYS A 73 -5.94 -1.97 -7.42
N GLN A 74 -4.73 -1.59 -7.82
CA GLN A 74 -3.92 -2.37 -8.75
C GLN A 74 -2.44 -1.97 -8.65
N ILE A 75 -1.56 -2.94 -8.84
CA ILE A 75 -0.14 -2.70 -9.14
C ILE A 75 0.01 -2.70 -10.66
N ILE A 76 0.37 -1.57 -11.24
CA ILE A 76 0.46 -1.40 -12.70
C ILE A 76 1.79 -1.95 -13.21
N ARG A 77 2.87 -1.72 -12.46
CA ARG A 77 4.22 -2.14 -12.84
C ARG A 77 5.04 -2.48 -11.61
N LYS A 78 5.92 -3.47 -11.75
CA LYS A 78 6.95 -3.86 -10.79
C LYS A 78 8.30 -3.84 -11.50
N TYR A 79 9.32 -3.28 -10.86
CA TYR A 79 10.68 -3.16 -11.39
C TYR A 79 11.60 -4.23 -10.80
#